data_AF-A0A2V5S2J8-F1
#
_entry.id   AF-A0A2V5S2J8-F1
#
_cell.length_a   1.000
_cell.length_b   1.000
_cell.length_c   1.000
_cell.angle_alpha   90.00
_cell.angle_beta   90.00
_cell.angle_gamma   90.00
#
_symmetry.space_group_name_H-M   'P 1'
#
loop_
_entity.id
_entity.type
_entity.pdbx_description
1 polymer ?
#
loop_
_entity_poly.entity_id
_entity_poly.type
_entity_poly.pdbx_seq_one_letter_code
_entity_poly.pdbx_strand_id
1 'polypeptide(L)'
;MKLFNAPRQPFVGLAVMAAIGIIVAEILPLPSVALTVGAIILAGVSFVLIFGPKLLATYAMVGAGFFLLHNLENNNTQGQQIADELGSRPRIVTATGSIISKPKTSPSGFTTFLLELES
;
A
#
# COMPACT_ATOMS: atom_id res chain seq x y z
N MET A 1 -1.03 36.73 -3.22
CA MET A 1 -0.48 35.36 -3.20
C MET A 1 -0.17 34.93 -4.62
N LYS A 2 1.11 34.69 -4.97
CA LYS A 2 1.61 34.33 -6.32
C LYS A 2 1.21 32.92 -6.81
N LEU A 3 0.33 32.22 -6.09
CA LEU A 3 -0.06 30.83 -6.39
C LEU A 3 -0.74 30.68 -7.76
N PHE A 4 -1.42 31.72 -8.26
CA PHE A 4 -2.11 31.67 -9.55
C PHE A 4 -1.20 31.84 -10.78
N ASN A 5 0.07 32.24 -10.60
CA ASN A 5 1.04 32.40 -11.69
C ASN A 5 2.15 31.32 -11.66
N ALA A 6 1.99 30.27 -10.87
CA ALA A 6 2.91 29.14 -10.88
C ALA A 6 2.82 28.38 -12.22
N PRO A 7 3.94 27.89 -12.78
CA PRO A 7 3.92 27.02 -13.95
C PRO A 7 2.98 25.84 -13.71
N ARG A 8 2.22 25.42 -14.72
CA ARG A 8 1.35 24.24 -14.59
C ARG A 8 2.20 23.02 -14.24
N GLN A 9 1.94 22.43 -13.07
CA GLN A 9 2.64 21.23 -12.59
C GLN A 9 1.71 20.00 -12.67
N PRO A 10 1.58 19.37 -13.85
CA PRO A 10 0.62 18.29 -14.07
C PRO A 10 0.88 17.07 -13.16
N PHE A 11 2.15 16.79 -12.84
CA PHE A 11 2.53 15.64 -12.00
C PHE A 11 2.20 15.81 -10.52
N VAL A 12 2.14 17.04 -10.01
CA VAL A 12 1.90 17.28 -8.58
C VAL A 12 0.50 16.80 -8.19
N GLY A 13 -0.51 17.11 -9.01
CA GLY A 13 -1.88 16.64 -8.77
C GLY A 13 -1.99 15.11 -8.80
N LEU A 14 -1.29 14.45 -9.73
CA LEU A 14 -1.26 12.99 -9.81
C LEU A 14 -0.60 12.37 -8.58
N ALA A 15 0.55 12.91 -8.15
CA ALA A 15 1.26 12.45 -6.97
C ALA A 15 0.42 12.61 -5.69
N VAL A 16 -0.27 13.76 -5.55
CA VAL A 16 -1.17 14.00 -4.42
C VAL A 16 -2.31 12.98 -4.40
N MET A 17 -2.95 12.72 -5.56
CA MET A 17 -4.02 11.73 -5.62
C MET A 17 -3.54 10.30 -5.36
N ALA A 18 -2.37 9.94 -5.86
CA ALA A 18 -1.74 8.65 -5.56
C ALA A 18 -1.49 8.49 -4.06
N ALA A 19 -0.91 9.52 -3.41
CA ALA A 19 -0.68 9.52 -1.97
C ALA A 19 -1.99 9.39 -1.17
N ILE A 20 -3.04 10.11 -1.56
CA ILE A 20 -4.37 9.99 -0.94
C ILE A 20 -4.90 8.56 -1.10
N GLY A 21 -4.79 7.96 -2.29
CA GLY A 21 -5.21 6.58 -2.53
C GLY A 21 -4.51 5.58 -1.60
N ILE A 22 -3.19 5.71 -1.44
CA ILE A 22 -2.40 4.87 -0.54
C ILE A 22 -2.83 5.07 0.93
N ILE A 23 -2.94 6.33 1.38
CA ILE A 23 -3.34 6.63 2.77
C ILE A 23 -4.73 6.09 3.09
N VAL A 24 -5.67 6.20 2.16
CA VAL A 24 -7.02 5.66 2.34
C VAL A 24 -6.99 4.13 2.37
N ALA A 25 -6.11 3.49 1.60
CA ALA A 25 -5.95 2.04 1.57
C ALA A 25 -5.46 1.47 2.92
N GLU A 26 -4.61 2.19 3.64
CA GLU A 26 -4.17 1.81 4.99
C GLU A 26 -5.34 1.78 6.00
N ILE A 27 -6.31 2.67 5.85
CA ILE A 27 -7.43 2.82 6.80
C ILE A 27 -8.57 1.87 6.43
N LEU A 28 -8.73 1.55 5.14
CA LEU A 28 -9.83 0.77 4.60
C LEU A 28 -9.31 -0.48 3.87
N PRO A 29 -8.95 -1.55 4.62
CA PRO A 29 -8.60 -2.83 4.02
C PRO A 29 -9.85 -3.44 3.36
N LEU A 30 -9.70 -3.86 2.11
CA LEU A 30 -10.78 -4.52 1.37
C LEU A 30 -10.55 -6.02 1.23
N PRO A 31 -11.62 -6.84 1.20
CA PRO A 31 -11.49 -8.26 0.89
C PRO A 31 -11.04 -8.46 -0.58
N SER A 32 -10.28 -9.52 -0.83
CA SER A 32 -9.70 -9.83 -2.15
C SER A 32 -10.74 -9.85 -3.30
N VAL A 33 -11.96 -10.30 -3.02
CA VAL A 33 -13.06 -10.29 -4.00
C VAL A 33 -13.43 -8.86 -4.41
N ALA A 34 -13.56 -7.95 -3.44
CA ALA A 34 -13.88 -6.54 -3.72
C ALA A 34 -12.74 -5.84 -4.47
N LEU A 35 -11.49 -6.17 -4.15
CA LEU A 35 -10.31 -5.65 -4.87
C LEU A 35 -10.29 -6.11 -6.32
N THR A 36 -10.57 -7.39 -6.57
CA THR A 36 -10.60 -7.96 -7.93
C THR A 36 -11.69 -7.30 -8.77
N VAL A 37 -12.92 -7.18 -8.23
CA VAL A 37 -14.02 -6.51 -8.92
C VAL A 37 -13.69 -5.03 -9.17
N GLY A 38 -13.14 -4.35 -8.16
CA GLY A 38 -12.71 -2.95 -8.27
C GLY A 38 -11.66 -2.75 -9.37
N ALA A 39 -10.68 -3.65 -9.47
CA ALA A 39 -9.63 -3.61 -10.49
C ALA A 39 -10.20 -3.78 -11.91
N ILE A 40 -11.17 -4.69 -12.10
CA ILE A 40 -11.85 -4.90 -13.39
C ILE A 40 -12.61 -3.64 -13.80
N ILE A 41 -13.38 -3.05 -12.87
CA ILE A 41 -14.12 -1.80 -13.13
C ILE A 41 -13.14 -0.68 -13.49
N LEU A 42 -12.06 -0.53 -12.73
CA LEU A 42 -11.06 0.50 -12.98
C LEU A 42 -10.39 0.32 -14.33
N ALA A 43 -10.08 -0.91 -14.75
CA ALA A 43 -9.54 -1.20 -16.08
C ALA A 43 -10.51 -0.77 -17.19
N GLY A 44 -11.80 -1.04 -17.04
CA GLY A 44 -12.84 -0.59 -17.97
C GLY A 44 -12.95 0.94 -18.05
N VAL A 45 -12.98 1.61 -16.91
CA VAL A 45 -13.00 3.10 -16.85
C VAL A 45 -11.75 3.70 -17.48
N SER A 46 -10.59 3.09 -17.24
CA SER A 46 -9.31 3.51 -17.80
C SER A 46 -9.33 3.44 -19.33
N PHE A 47 -9.88 2.36 -19.89
CA PHE A 47 -10.04 2.22 -21.34
C PHE A 47 -10.92 3.31 -21.94
N VAL A 48 -12.04 3.65 -21.30
CA VAL A 48 -12.92 4.73 -21.75
C VAL A 48 -12.21 6.09 -21.69
N LEU A 49 -11.41 6.34 -20.64
CA LEU A 49 -10.70 7.62 -20.47
C LEU A 49 -9.62 7.87 -21.52
N ILE A 50 -9.11 6.84 -22.19
CA ILE A 50 -8.16 7.00 -23.31
C ILE A 50 -8.78 7.82 -24.45
N PHE A 51 -10.08 7.67 -24.70
CA PHE A 51 -10.78 8.35 -25.80
C PHE A 51 -11.26 9.77 -25.46
N GLY A 52 -11.17 10.17 -24.19
CA GLY A 52 -11.68 11.46 -23.73
C GLY A 52 -11.21 11.80 -22.32
N PRO A 53 -9.91 12.10 -22.13
CA PRO A 53 -9.36 12.33 -20.80
C PRO A 53 -9.94 13.62 -20.21
N LYS A 54 -10.64 13.48 -19.08
CA LYS A 54 -11.12 14.62 -18.27
C LYS A 54 -10.28 14.73 -17.02
N LEU A 55 -9.82 15.94 -16.70
CA LEU A 55 -8.90 16.19 -15.59
C LEU A 55 -9.33 15.53 -14.27
N LEU A 56 -10.58 15.77 -13.85
CA LEU A 56 -11.11 15.21 -12.59
C LEU A 56 -11.20 13.69 -12.64
N ALA A 57 -11.57 13.11 -13.78
CA ALA A 57 -11.65 11.67 -13.95
C ALA A 57 -10.26 11.01 -13.95
N THR A 58 -9.26 11.66 -14.54
CA THR A 58 -7.86 11.21 -14.48
C THR A 58 -7.36 11.21 -13.04
N TYR A 59 -7.63 12.26 -12.26
CA TYR A 59 -7.27 12.33 -10.85
C TYR A 59 -7.97 11.27 -10.00
N ALA A 60 -9.27 11.05 -10.21
CA ALA A 60 -10.01 9.98 -9.54
C ALA A 60 -9.46 8.60 -9.91
N MET A 61 -9.13 8.37 -11.18
CA MET A 61 -8.56 7.12 -11.69
C MET A 61 -7.18 6.83 -11.07
N VAL A 62 -6.30 7.84 -10.95
CA VAL A 62 -5.01 7.67 -10.27
C VAL A 62 -5.18 7.34 -8.79
N GLY A 63 -6.03 8.08 -8.08
CA GLY A 63 -6.28 7.80 -6.66
C GLY A 63 -6.87 6.42 -6.43
N ALA A 64 -7.89 6.03 -7.20
CA ALA A 64 -8.50 4.70 -7.13
C ALA A 64 -7.51 3.59 -7.52
N GLY A 65 -6.66 3.83 -8.53
CA GLY A 65 -5.63 2.88 -8.95
C GLY A 65 -4.60 2.60 -7.87
N PHE A 66 -4.04 3.64 -7.26
CA PHE A 66 -3.09 3.47 -6.16
C PHE A 66 -3.76 2.89 -4.90
N PHE A 67 -5.02 3.25 -4.62
CA PHE A 67 -5.78 2.64 -3.54
C PHE A 67 -5.95 1.12 -3.73
N LEU A 68 -6.34 0.68 -4.94
CA LEU A 68 -6.51 -0.74 -5.26
C LEU A 68 -5.19 -1.48 -5.30
N LEU A 69 -4.17 -0.90 -5.95
CA LEU A 69 -2.84 -1.50 -6.06
C LEU A 69 -2.21 -1.70 -4.69
N HIS A 70 -2.27 -0.69 -3.82
CA HIS A 70 -1.73 -0.78 -2.47
C HIS A 70 -2.44 -1.85 -1.65
N ASN A 71 -3.77 -1.90 -1.70
CA ASN A 71 -4.53 -2.95 -1.05
C ASN A 71 -4.22 -4.35 -1.60
N LEU A 72 -4.04 -4.51 -2.91
CA LEU A 72 -3.74 -5.81 -3.54
C LEU A 72 -2.36 -6.33 -3.11
N GLU A 73 -1.35 -5.48 -3.15
CA GLU A 73 0.03 -5.84 -2.77
C GLU A 73 0.13 -6.17 -1.29
N ASN A 74 -0.61 -5.44 -0.44
CA ASN A 74 -0.58 -5.61 1.01
C ASN A 74 -1.70 -6.54 1.54
N ASN A 75 -2.50 -7.15 0.65
CA ASN A 75 -3.50 -8.13 1.08
C ASN A 75 -2.84 -9.46 1.42
N ASN A 76 -3.27 -10.10 2.50
CA ASN A 76 -2.92 -11.50 2.80
C ASN A 76 -1.41 -11.80 2.80
N THR A 77 -0.59 -10.84 3.27
CA THR A 77 0.85 -11.05 3.44
C THR A 77 1.11 -12.09 4.54
N GLN A 78 2.26 -12.76 4.51
CA GLN A 78 2.63 -13.71 5.57
C GLN A 78 2.62 -13.07 6.95
N GLY A 79 3.07 -11.82 7.07
CA GLY A 79 3.01 -11.05 8.31
C GLY A 79 1.58 -10.82 8.80
N GLN A 80 0.64 -10.54 7.88
CA GLN A 80 -0.77 -10.38 8.23
C GLN A 80 -1.40 -11.71 8.68
N GLN A 81 -1.09 -12.83 8.01
CA GLN A 81 -1.57 -14.16 8.41
C GLN A 81 -1.09 -14.52 9.82
N ILE A 82 0.18 -14.25 10.12
CA ILE A 82 0.72 -14.43 11.47
C ILE A 82 0.00 -13.52 12.46
N ALA A 83 -0.22 -12.25 12.13
CA ALA A 83 -0.96 -11.33 12.99
C ALA A 83 -2.41 -11.79 13.25
N ASP A 84 -3.09 -12.31 12.23
CA ASP A 84 -4.46 -12.83 12.33
C ASP A 84 -4.50 -14.11 13.20
N GLU A 85 -3.52 -15.01 13.05
CA GLU A 85 -3.38 -16.20 13.89
C GLU A 85 -3.03 -15.84 15.34
N LEU A 86 -2.16 -14.85 15.54
CA LEU A 86 -1.79 -14.30 16.84
C LEU A 86 -2.96 -13.62 17.54
N GLY A 87 -3.84 -13.01 16.77
CA GLY A 87 -4.98 -12.25 17.26
C GLY A 87 -4.54 -11.05 18.12
N SER A 88 -5.50 -10.48 18.84
CA SER A 88 -5.29 -9.24 19.60
C SER A 88 -4.86 -9.46 21.06
N ARG A 89 -4.76 -10.72 21.51
CA ARG A 89 -4.43 -11.02 22.92
C ARG A 89 -2.92 -11.19 23.08
N PRO A 90 -2.31 -10.51 24.07
CA PRO A 90 -0.91 -10.76 24.41
C PRO A 90 -0.71 -12.24 24.77
N ARG A 91 0.19 -12.91 24.05
CA ARG A 91 0.58 -14.30 24.31
C ARG A 91 2.06 -14.49 24.00
N ILE A 92 2.69 -15.45 24.69
CA ILE A 92 4.07 -15.82 24.39
C ILE A 92 4.07 -16.64 23.10
N VAL A 93 4.99 -16.32 22.18
CA VAL A 93 5.13 -16.98 20.89
C VAL A 93 6.58 -17.43 20.78
N THR A 94 6.78 -18.70 20.42
CA THR A 94 8.10 -19.23 20.08
C THR A 94 8.23 -19.23 18.57
N ALA A 95 9.27 -18.59 18.05
CA ALA A 95 9.57 -18.52 16.62
C ALA A 95 10.95 -19.11 16.36
N THR A 96 11.06 -20.05 15.42
CA THR A 96 12.33 -20.66 14.98
C THR A 96 12.63 -20.22 13.55
N GLY A 97 13.92 -20.12 13.21
CA GLY A 97 14.33 -19.53 11.94
C GLY A 97 15.85 -19.43 11.78
N SER A 98 16.27 -18.88 10.64
CA SER A 98 17.66 -18.62 10.32
C SER A 98 17.96 -17.12 10.29
N ILE A 99 19.15 -16.74 10.77
CA ILE A 99 19.59 -15.34 10.72
C ILE A 99 20.15 -15.05 9.33
N ILE A 100 19.48 -14.18 8.58
CA ILE A 100 19.84 -13.87 7.19
C ILE A 100 20.63 -12.56 7.03
N SER A 101 20.79 -11.81 8.12
CA SER A 101 21.52 -10.54 8.11
C SER A 101 22.67 -10.55 9.10
N LYS A 102 23.75 -9.83 8.78
CA LYS A 102 24.79 -9.54 9.76
C LYS A 102 24.19 -8.79 10.96
N PRO A 103 24.33 -9.31 12.20
CA PRO A 103 23.79 -8.65 13.38
C PRO A 103 24.43 -7.28 13.59
N LYS A 104 23.60 -6.27 13.88
CA LYS A 104 24.03 -4.88 14.13
C LYS A 104 23.86 -4.56 15.61
N THR A 105 24.97 -4.29 16.29
CA THR A 105 24.93 -3.86 17.69
C THR A 105 24.67 -2.37 17.78
N SER A 106 23.58 -2.00 18.44
CA SER A 106 23.25 -0.63 18.79
C SER A 106 24.14 -0.15 19.95
N PRO A 107 24.41 1.17 20.09
CA PRO A 107 25.06 1.74 21.28
C PRO A 107 24.37 1.38 22.61
N SER A 108 23.09 0.99 22.59
CA SER A 108 22.35 0.49 23.74
C SER A 108 22.72 -0.95 24.16
N GLY A 109 23.66 -1.60 23.47
CA GLY A 109 24.09 -2.98 23.74
C GLY A 109 23.19 -4.06 23.13
N PHE A 110 22.03 -3.69 22.60
CA PHE A 110 21.12 -4.61 21.91
C PHE A 110 21.59 -4.87 20.48
N THR A 111 21.52 -6.14 20.08
CA THR A 111 21.84 -6.57 18.72
C THR A 111 20.56 -6.82 17.94
N THR A 112 20.43 -6.19 16.77
CA THR A 112 19.31 -6.41 15.85
C THR A 112 19.74 -7.22 14.64
N PHE A 113 18.86 -8.08 14.16
CA PHE A 113 19.07 -8.93 13.00
C PHE A 113 17.73 -9.24 12.33
N LEU A 114 17.77 -9.64 11.06
CA LEU A 114 16.65 -10.23 10.34
C LEU A 114 16.68 -11.74 10.55
N LEU A 115 15.55 -12.27 11.01
CA LEU A 115 15.29 -13.70 11.17
C LEU A 115 14.30 -14.13 10.08
N GLU A 116 14.70 -15.06 9.23
CA GLU A 116 13.80 -15.76 8.32
C GLU A 116 13.18 -16.93 9.08
N LEU A 117 11.86 -16.94 9.24
CA LEU A 117 11.14 -17.98 9.96
C LEU A 117 11.13 -19.29 9.18
N GLU A 118 11.19 -20.42 9.88
CA GLU A 118 10.89 -21.72 9.27
C GLU A 118 9.39 -21.77 8.89
N SER A 119 9.12 -22.10 7.62
CA SER A 119 7.78 -22.22 7.02
C SER A 119 7.43 -23.67 6.75
#